data_AF-A0A955NF52-F1
#
_entry.id   AF-A0A955NF52-F1
#
_cell.length_a   1.000
_cell.length_b   1.000
_cell.length_c   1.000
_cell.angle_alpha   90.00
_cell.angle_beta   90.00
_cell.angle_gamma   90.00
#
_symmetry.space_group_name_H-M   'P 1'
#
loop_
_entity.id
_entity.type
_entity.pdbx_description
1 polymer ?
#
loop_
_entity_poly.entity_id
_entity_poly.type
_entity_poly.pdbx_seq_one_letter_code
_entity_poly.pdbx_strand_id
1 'polypeptide(L)'
;MRRRYRIVILSVLLLSLGGFLLFRYYSPKAHLEQRIVGLFGEDVPIALAIDTPYDPDNHHQTYKPFVTLIDPANGKVLTNGAGGFDSHHRGLFIGWSEVTGSKGTFDFWHMEGVS
;
A
#
# COMPACT_ATOMS: atom_id res chain seq x y z
N MET A 1 -34.20 -52.21 -3.12
CA MET A 1 -34.19 -51.23 -4.24
C MET A 1 -34.68 -49.87 -3.71
N ARG A 2 -33.77 -48.89 -3.54
CA ARG A 2 -33.94 -47.42 -3.63
C ARG A 2 -32.73 -46.72 -2.98
N ARG A 3 -31.79 -46.26 -3.81
CA ARG A 3 -30.71 -45.31 -3.48
C ARG A 3 -31.33 -43.99 -3.01
N ARG A 4 -30.76 -43.35 -1.97
CA ARG A 4 -30.73 -41.89 -1.85
C ARG A 4 -29.40 -41.43 -1.24
N TYR A 5 -28.91 -40.32 -1.78
CA TYR A 5 -27.52 -39.90 -1.85
C TYR A 5 -27.09 -39.14 -0.58
N ARG A 6 -25.85 -39.37 -0.14
CA ARG A 6 -25.17 -38.57 0.89
C ARG A 6 -24.87 -37.20 0.29
N ILE A 7 -25.39 -36.14 0.90
CA ILE A 7 -24.99 -34.75 0.58
C ILE A 7 -23.91 -34.36 1.58
N VAL A 8 -22.68 -34.24 1.07
CA VAL A 8 -21.56 -33.54 1.69
C VAL A 8 -21.66 -32.09 1.22
N ILE A 9 -21.91 -31.15 2.14
CA ILE A 9 -21.67 -29.71 1.96
C ILE A 9 -20.89 -29.32 3.22
N LEU A 10 -19.59 -29.58 3.26
CA LEU A 10 -18.49 -28.79 2.67
C LEU A 10 -18.41 -27.38 3.28
N SER A 11 -17.60 -27.34 4.33
CA SER A 11 -17.06 -26.25 5.11
C SER A 11 -16.35 -25.16 4.27
N VAL A 12 -17.10 -24.36 3.50
CA VAL A 12 -16.53 -23.22 2.75
C VAL A 12 -16.85 -21.86 3.37
N LEU A 13 -17.73 -21.79 4.38
CA LEU A 13 -18.16 -20.51 4.95
C LEU A 13 -17.26 -19.93 6.06
N LEU A 14 -16.24 -20.66 6.54
CA LEU A 14 -15.37 -20.18 7.63
C LEU A 14 -14.08 -19.48 7.16
N LEU A 15 -13.70 -19.60 5.89
CA LEU A 15 -12.50 -18.93 5.35
C LEU A 15 -12.77 -17.52 4.82
N SER A 16 -14.03 -17.17 4.52
CA SER A 16 -14.37 -15.82 4.07
C SER A 16 -14.48 -14.80 5.22
N LEU A 17 -14.81 -15.23 6.44
CA LEU A 17 -14.84 -14.32 7.59
C LEU A 17 -13.44 -13.94 8.07
N GLY A 18 -12.50 -14.89 8.07
CA GLY A 18 -11.11 -14.65 8.51
C GLY A 18 -10.33 -13.72 7.57
N GLY A 19 -10.52 -13.87 6.25
CA GLY A 19 -9.92 -12.98 5.25
C GLY A 19 -10.46 -11.55 5.32
N PHE A 20 -11.76 -11.39 5.61
CA PHE A 20 -12.40 -10.08 5.73
C PHE A 20 -12.01 -9.34 7.02
N LEU A 21 -11.71 -10.08 8.09
CA LEU A 21 -11.23 -9.51 9.36
C LEU A 21 -9.74 -9.11 9.31
N LEU A 22 -8.90 -9.84 8.58
CA LEU A 22 -7.50 -9.46 8.37
C LEU A 22 -7.36 -8.22 7.46
N PHE A 23 -8.23 -8.05 6.47
CA PHE A 23 -8.26 -6.83 5.65
C PHE A 23 -8.65 -5.58 6.44
N ARG A 24 -9.41 -5.75 7.54
CA ARG A 24 -9.83 -4.66 8.43
C ARG A 24 -8.82 -4.34 9.54
N TYR A 25 -7.85 -5.21 9.79
CA TYR A 25 -6.87 -5.04 10.85
C TYR A 25 -5.69 -4.12 10.45
N TYR A 26 -5.57 -3.76 9.17
CA TYR A 26 -4.63 -2.74 8.69
C TYR A 26 -5.36 -1.42 8.38
N SER A 27 -5.18 -0.46 9.29
CA SER A 27 -5.51 0.97 9.20
C SER A 27 -6.97 1.41 9.51
N PRO A 28 -7.24 1.87 10.75
CA PRO A 28 -8.49 2.53 11.08
C PRO A 28 -8.45 4.00 10.63
N LYS A 29 -9.43 4.37 9.77
CA LYS A 29 -9.78 5.73 9.30
C LYS A 29 -9.00 6.26 8.08
N ALA A 30 -9.41 5.83 6.90
CA ALA A 30 -9.97 6.69 5.84
C ALA A 30 -10.03 5.87 4.55
N HIS A 31 -11.21 5.72 3.97
CA HIS A 31 -11.34 5.30 2.57
C HIS A 31 -10.93 6.48 1.69
N LEU A 32 -9.66 6.87 1.73
CA LEU A 32 -9.09 7.66 0.65
C LEU A 32 -9.06 6.72 -0.56
N GLU A 33 -9.68 7.13 -1.66
CA GLU A 33 -9.60 6.40 -2.92
C GLU A 33 -8.13 6.34 -3.35
N GLN A 34 -7.43 5.30 -2.92
CA GLN A 34 -6.04 5.08 -3.30
C GLN A 34 -6.00 4.69 -4.76
N ARG A 35 -5.24 5.45 -5.54
CA ARG A 35 -4.89 5.05 -6.89
C ARG A 35 -3.64 4.17 -6.81
N ILE A 36 -3.79 2.92 -7.25
CA ILE A 36 -2.69 1.95 -7.31
C ILE A 36 -2.40 1.64 -8.77
N VAL A 37 -1.13 1.83 -9.16
CA VAL A 37 -0.63 1.42 -10.47
C VAL A 37 0.41 0.33 -10.26
N GLY A 38 0.15 -0.87 -10.78
CA GLY A 38 1.06 -2.01 -10.68
C GLY A 38 2.01 -2.08 -11.87
N LEU A 39 3.28 -2.35 -11.58
CA LEU A 39 4.27 -2.80 -12.54
C LEU A 39 4.41 -4.32 -12.39
N PHE A 40 4.22 -5.04 -13.49
CA PHE A 40 4.24 -6.50 -13.53
C PHE A 40 5.40 -6.98 -14.40
N GLY A 41 6.02 -8.09 -13.99
CA GLY A 41 6.93 -8.88 -14.82
C GLY A 41 6.16 -9.91 -15.64
N GLU A 42 6.59 -11.18 -15.61
CA GLU A 42 5.85 -12.34 -16.14
C GLU A 42 4.59 -12.62 -15.29
N ASP A 43 3.63 -11.70 -15.31
CA ASP A 43 2.36 -11.73 -14.55
C ASP A 43 2.48 -11.61 -13.02
N VAL A 44 3.70 -11.49 -12.49
CA VAL A 44 3.95 -11.22 -11.07
C VAL A 44 4.15 -9.73 -10.82
N PRO A 45 3.52 -9.13 -9.79
CA PRO A 45 3.77 -7.73 -9.45
C PRO A 45 5.19 -7.58 -8.89
N ILE A 46 5.95 -6.63 -9.43
CA ILE A 46 7.29 -6.29 -8.95
C ILE A 46 7.31 -4.93 -8.25
N ALA A 47 6.36 -4.06 -8.57
CA ALA A 47 6.21 -2.78 -7.90
C ALA A 47 4.76 -2.29 -7.91
N LEU A 48 4.36 -1.55 -6.87
CA LEU A 48 3.07 -0.87 -6.77
C LEU A 48 3.30 0.61 -6.48
N ALA A 49 2.99 1.48 -7.44
CA ALA A 49 2.91 2.92 -7.20
C ALA A 49 1.59 3.23 -6.49
N ILE A 50 1.68 3.78 -5.29
CA ILE A 50 0.54 4.15 -4.45
C ILE A 50 0.47 5.67 -4.43
N ASP A 51 -0.65 6.18 -4.91
CA ASP A 51 -0.99 7.60 -4.89
C ASP A 51 -2.27 7.77 -4.08
N THR A 52 -2.15 8.46 -2.95
CA THR A 52 -3.25 8.69 -2.01
C THR A 52 -3.53 10.20 -2.00
N PRO A 53 -4.79 10.63 -2.18
CA PRO A 53 -5.16 12.04 -2.04
C PRO A 53 -4.63 12.62 -0.72
N TYR A 54 -4.11 13.85 -0.78
CA TYR A 54 -3.55 14.51 0.39
C TYR A 54 -4.64 14.74 1.46
N ASP A 55 -4.38 14.28 2.67
CA ASP A 55 -5.21 14.47 3.86
C ASP A 55 -4.34 15.08 4.97
N PRO A 56 -4.61 16.32 5.42
CA PRO A 56 -3.83 16.95 6.46
C PRO A 56 -3.93 16.23 7.81
N ASP A 57 -5.05 15.56 8.11
CA ASP A 57 -5.21 14.78 9.35
C ASP A 57 -4.41 13.47 9.32
N ASN A 58 -4.02 13.05 8.11
CA ASN A 58 -3.19 11.88 7.85
C ASN A 58 -1.92 12.24 7.08
N HIS A 59 -1.33 13.43 7.37
CA HIS A 59 -0.21 13.98 6.61
C HIS A 59 0.83 12.92 6.29
N HIS A 60 1.42 12.26 7.30
CA HIS A 60 2.45 11.23 7.12
C HIS A 60 2.04 10.06 6.23
N GLN A 61 0.76 9.78 6.03
CA GLN A 61 0.29 8.72 5.15
C GLN A 61 0.13 9.22 3.71
N THR A 62 -0.21 10.49 3.50
CA THR A 62 -0.70 11.01 2.22
C THR A 62 0.15 12.09 1.56
N TYR A 63 1.21 12.56 2.23
CA TYR A 63 1.97 13.74 1.79
C TYR A 63 2.78 13.56 0.50
N LYS A 64 2.96 12.33 0.02
CA LYS A 64 3.66 12.04 -1.24
C LYS A 64 3.28 10.67 -1.81
N PRO A 65 3.47 10.44 -3.11
CA PRO A 65 3.43 9.10 -3.68
C PRO A 65 4.66 8.27 -3.27
N PHE A 66 4.50 6.95 -3.24
CA PHE A 66 5.60 6.01 -3.01
C PHE A 66 5.39 4.74 -3.84
N VAL A 67 6.50 4.13 -4.23
CA VAL A 67 6.50 2.84 -4.91
C VAL A 67 6.92 1.76 -3.91
N THR A 68 6.02 0.81 -3.70
CA THR A 68 6.28 -0.41 -2.93
C THR A 68 6.96 -1.42 -3.84
N LEU A 69 8.07 -2.02 -3.40
CA LEU A 69 8.73 -3.10 -4.13
C LEU A 69 8.29 -4.46 -3.61
N ILE A 70 8.11 -5.40 -4.53
CA ILE A 70 7.70 -6.78 -4.25
C ILE A 70 8.77 -7.71 -4.82
N ASP A 71 9.21 -8.67 -4.01
CA ASP A 71 10.06 -9.76 -4.47
C ASP A 71 9.24 -10.71 -5.35
N PRO A 72 9.53 -10.83 -6.66
CA PRO A 72 8.77 -11.68 -7.56
C PRO A 72 8.86 -13.17 -7.23
N ALA A 73 9.90 -13.61 -6.51
CA ALA A 73 10.10 -15.02 -6.19
C ALA A 73 9.19 -15.53 -5.07
N ASN A 74 8.80 -14.65 -4.14
CA ASN A 74 8.04 -15.04 -2.94
C ASN A 74 6.89 -14.08 -2.57
N GLY A 75 6.69 -13.01 -3.33
CA GLY A 75 5.64 -12.01 -3.09
C GLY A 75 5.87 -11.12 -1.88
N LYS A 76 7.05 -11.17 -1.24
CA LYS A 76 7.35 -10.37 -0.05
C LYS A 76 7.50 -8.90 -0.41
N VAL A 77 6.85 -8.05 0.37
CA VAL A 77 7.08 -6.60 0.31
C VAL A 77 8.48 -6.28 0.85
N LEU A 78 9.27 -5.58 0.05
CA LEU A 78 10.65 -5.23 0.37
C LEU A 78 10.79 -3.83 1.01
N THR A 79 9.74 -3.02 0.94
CA THR A 79 9.70 -1.65 1.46
C THR A 79 8.92 -1.56 2.76
N ASN A 80 9.26 -0.62 3.64
CA ASN A 80 8.68 -0.55 4.99
C ASN A 80 7.18 -0.17 5.03
N GLY A 81 6.68 0.54 4.02
CA GLY A 81 5.32 1.09 4.05
C GLY A 81 5.15 2.19 5.11
N ALA A 82 3.91 2.68 5.26
CA ALA A 82 3.61 3.72 6.23
C ALA A 82 3.83 3.22 7.67
N GLY A 83 4.45 4.04 8.52
CA GLY A 83 4.65 3.75 9.95
C GLY A 83 6.02 3.22 10.36
N GLY A 84 6.99 3.15 9.44
CA GLY A 84 8.41 2.93 9.79
C GLY A 84 9.03 4.09 10.56
N PHE A 85 10.23 3.87 11.14
CA PHE A 85 10.97 4.88 11.92
C PHE A 85 11.21 6.18 11.12
N ASP A 86 11.62 6.04 9.86
CA ASP A 86 11.73 7.14 8.90
C ASP A 86 10.54 7.10 7.95
N SER A 87 9.47 7.84 8.27
CA SER A 87 8.23 7.84 7.48
C SER A 87 8.43 8.27 6.02
N HIS A 88 9.50 9.00 5.74
CA HIS A 88 9.93 9.41 4.41
C HIS A 88 10.63 8.29 3.62
N HIS A 89 11.19 7.28 4.30
CA HIS A 89 11.87 6.11 3.74
C HIS A 89 10.95 4.87 3.65
N ARG A 90 9.68 5.08 3.31
CA ARG A 90 8.69 3.99 3.29
C ARG A 90 8.64 3.16 2.01
N GLY A 91 9.26 3.63 0.94
CA GLY A 91 9.22 3.04 -0.40
C GLY A 91 10.34 3.58 -1.29
N LEU A 92 10.25 3.42 -2.60
CA LEU A 92 11.01 4.27 -3.53
C LEU A 92 10.27 5.61 -3.69
N PHE A 93 11.02 6.70 -3.66
CA PHE A 93 10.52 8.08 -3.71
C PHE A 93 11.58 9.00 -4.33
N ILE A 94 11.24 10.29 -4.45
CA ILE A 94 12.15 11.34 -4.92
C ILE A 94 13.37 11.43 -4.00
N GLY A 95 14.57 11.16 -4.53
CA GLY A 95 15.78 10.99 -3.73
C GLY A 95 16.44 12.27 -3.19
N TRP A 96 16.06 13.45 -3.69
CA TRP A 96 16.60 14.72 -3.19
C TRP A 96 15.89 15.12 -1.90
N SER A 97 16.66 15.38 -0.83
CA SER A 97 16.12 15.93 0.41
C SER A 97 15.69 17.37 0.22
N GLU A 98 16.56 18.16 -0.38
CA GLU A 98 16.40 19.59 -0.52
C GLU A 98 16.80 20.03 -1.94
N VAL A 99 16.00 20.91 -2.53
CA VAL A 99 16.35 21.58 -3.80
C VAL A 99 16.27 23.08 -3.59
N THR A 100 17.36 23.77 -3.92
CA THR A 100 17.43 25.24 -3.86
C THR A 100 17.41 25.84 -5.26
N GLY A 101 16.56 26.84 -5.46
CA GLY A 101 16.43 27.59 -6.71
C GLY A 101 16.12 29.06 -6.46
N SER A 102 15.81 29.80 -7.53
CA SER A 102 15.53 31.25 -7.45
C SER A 102 14.31 31.61 -6.59
N LYS A 103 13.44 30.64 -6.30
CA LYS A 103 12.22 30.82 -5.50
C LYS A 103 12.37 30.37 -4.04
N GLY A 104 13.56 29.92 -3.65
CA GLY A 104 13.83 29.43 -2.30
C GLY A 104 14.28 27.97 -2.27
N THR A 105 14.14 27.40 -1.08
CA THR A 105 14.60 26.06 -0.72
C THR A 105 13.38 25.21 -0.39
N PHE A 106 13.32 24.01 -0.96
CA PHE A 106 12.17 23.11 -0.88
C PHE A 106 12.55 21.77 -0.26
N ASP A 107 11.85 21.34 0.79
CA ASP A 107 12.03 20.03 1.42
C ASP A 107 11.12 18.99 0.74
N PHE A 108 11.74 18.09 -0.01
CA PHE A 108 11.04 17.02 -0.72
C PHE A 108 10.91 15.74 0.10
N TRP A 109 11.59 15.61 1.23
CA TRP A 109 11.50 14.44 2.11
C TRP A 109 10.29 14.50 3.03
N HIS A 110 9.95 15.69 3.52
CA HIS A 110 8.76 15.96 4.34
C HIS A 110 7.65 16.66 3.55
N MET A 111 7.96 17.15 2.34
CA MET A 111 7.04 17.97 1.52
C MET A 111 6.61 19.24 2.26
N GLU A 112 7.57 19.86 2.94
CA GLU A 112 7.38 21.16 3.59
C GLU A 112 7.77 22.30 2.63
N GLY A 113 6.96 23.36 2.59
CA GLY A 113 7.22 24.52 1.72
C GLY A 113 7.03 24.29 0.22
N VAL A 114 6.55 23.11 -0.19
CA VAL A 114 6.18 22.78 -1.57
C VAL A 114 4.66 22.94 -1.75
N SER A 115 4.25 24.07 -2.34
CA SER A 115 2.83 24.41 -2.63
C SER A 115 2.56 24.52 -4.12
#